data_AF-G1Q8Z5-F1
#
_entry.id   AF-G1Q8Z5-F1
#
_cell.length_a   1.000
_cell.length_b   1.000
_cell.length_c   1.000
_cell.angle_alpha   90.00
_cell.angle_beta   90.00
_cell.angle_gamma   90.00
#
_symmetry.space_group_name_H-M   'P 1'
#
loop_
_entity.id
_entity.type
_entity.pdbx_description
1 polymer ?
#
loop_
_entity_poly.entity_id
_entity_poly.type
_entity_poly.pdbx_seq_one_letter_code
_entity_poly.pdbx_strand_id
1 'polypeptide(L)'
;MGPASGPSLLQLLLLMLSSLPLVLGDPMFSIITPNILRLENEETVVLEAHGGTGNIPVKVTVHDFPGKKEVLSSNVTILNSANGYLSTVTIKIPASKELKSQKNKFVRVQAVFGNAPPVEKVVLVSFQSGYLFIQTDKTIYTPGSTVLYRIFTVDNELLPVGRTVIVSIENPEVFPV
;
A
#
# COMPACT_ATOMS: atom_id res chain seq x y z
N MET A 1 -7.31 68.19 36.90
CA MET A 1 -7.56 66.74 36.96
C MET A 1 -8.24 66.35 35.65
N GLY A 2 -7.47 65.88 34.67
CA GLY A 2 -8.02 65.44 33.38
C GLY A 2 -8.55 64.00 33.47
N PRO A 3 -9.61 63.63 32.74
CA PRO A 3 -10.12 62.27 32.78
C PRO A 3 -9.11 61.34 32.10
N ALA A 4 -8.69 60.29 32.81
CA ALA A 4 -7.85 59.24 32.24
C ALA A 4 -8.66 58.46 31.20
N SER A 5 -8.28 58.55 29.92
CA SER A 5 -8.88 57.73 28.87
C SER A 5 -8.41 56.28 29.03
N GLY A 6 -9.34 55.37 29.34
CA GLY A 6 -9.05 53.95 29.43
C GLY A 6 -8.57 53.37 28.09
N PRO A 7 -7.94 52.17 28.09
CA PRO A 7 -7.46 51.55 26.87
C PRO A 7 -8.61 51.37 25.88
N SER A 8 -8.40 51.82 24.64
CA SER A 8 -9.36 51.68 23.54
C SER A 8 -9.64 50.21 23.29
N LEU A 9 -10.89 49.85 22.94
CA LEU A 9 -11.29 48.48 22.63
C LEU A 9 -10.38 47.82 21.57
N LEU A 10 -9.82 48.62 20.65
CA LEU A 10 -8.85 48.20 19.65
C LEU A 10 -7.51 47.77 20.25
N GLN A 11 -7.04 48.45 21.30
CA GLN A 11 -5.81 48.08 22.02
C GLN A 11 -6.02 46.77 22.78
N LEU A 12 -7.20 46.56 23.37
CA LEU A 12 -7.54 45.30 24.00
C LEU A 12 -7.61 44.16 22.95
N LEU A 13 -8.20 44.41 21.78
CA LEU A 13 -8.28 43.44 20.68
C LEU A 13 -6.91 43.06 20.11
N LEU A 14 -6.01 44.03 19.92
CA LEU A 14 -4.63 43.76 19.49
C LEU A 14 -3.84 42.96 20.53
N LEU A 15 -4.01 43.28 21.82
CA LEU A 15 -3.37 42.54 22.91
C LEU A 15 -3.83 41.09 22.93
N MET A 16 -5.14 40.86 22.76
CA MET A 16 -5.73 39.53 22.68
C MET A 16 -5.20 38.76 21.47
N LEU A 17 -5.15 39.37 20.27
CA LEU A 17 -4.58 38.75 19.07
C LEU A 17 -3.09 38.39 19.21
N SER A 18 -2.30 39.21 19.91
CA SER A 18 -0.88 38.93 20.17
C SER A 18 -0.63 37.82 21.20
N SER A 19 -1.66 37.50 21.99
CA SER A 19 -1.60 36.47 23.04
C SER A 19 -2.05 35.08 22.57
N LEU A 20 -2.60 34.96 21.36
CA LEU A 20 -2.79 33.64 20.73
C LEU A 20 -1.43 33.20 20.18
N PRO A 21 -0.76 32.19 20.76
CA PRO A 21 0.38 31.60 20.09
C PRO A 21 -0.11 31.08 18.73
N LEU A 22 0.54 31.53 17.65
CA LEU A 22 0.49 30.84 16.37
C LEU A 22 1.12 29.47 16.59
N VAL A 23 0.33 28.51 17.09
CA VAL A 23 0.74 27.12 17.15
C VAL A 23 0.85 26.68 15.69
N LEU A 24 2.08 26.63 15.18
CA LEU A 24 2.37 25.80 14.03
C LEU A 24 1.95 24.39 14.46
N GLY A 25 0.86 23.88 13.88
CA GLY A 25 0.37 22.54 14.22
C GLY A 25 1.48 21.51 14.03
N ASP A 26 1.52 20.51 14.91
CA ASP A 26 2.45 19.39 14.77
C ASP A 26 2.26 18.74 13.38
N PRO A 27 3.35 18.29 12.73
CA PRO A 27 3.26 17.68 11.42
C PRO A 27 2.37 16.44 11.47
N MET A 28 1.49 16.29 10.48
CA MET A 28 0.59 15.15 10.36
C MET A 28 1.17 14.14 9.37
N PHE A 29 1.36 12.91 9.84
CA PHE A 29 1.89 11.82 9.03
C PHE A 29 0.78 10.91 8.53
N SER A 30 0.79 10.57 7.25
CA SER A 30 -0.21 9.69 6.64
C SER A 30 0.46 8.58 5.81
N ILE A 31 -0.20 7.41 5.77
CA ILE A 31 0.16 6.28 4.93
C ILE A 31 -1.07 5.84 4.14
N ILE A 32 -0.92 5.70 2.83
CA ILE A 32 -1.97 5.20 1.95
C ILE A 32 -1.47 3.89 1.33
N THR A 33 -2.22 2.83 1.58
CA THR A 33 -1.94 1.50 1.03
C THR A 33 -3.08 1.06 0.11
N PRO A 34 -2.84 0.14 -0.83
CA PRO A 34 -3.90 -0.61 -1.47
C PRO A 34 -4.80 -1.30 -0.44
N ASN A 35 -6.06 -1.55 -0.81
CA ASN A 35 -6.99 -2.29 0.06
C ASN A 35 -6.60 -3.79 0.15
N ILE A 36 -5.92 -4.30 -0.87
CA ILE A 36 -5.42 -5.68 -0.95
C ILE A 36 -3.99 -5.62 -1.48
N LEU A 37 -3.07 -6.29 -0.79
CA LEU A 37 -1.68 -6.43 -1.24
C LEU A 37 -1.50 -7.81 -1.89
N ARG A 38 -1.05 -7.83 -3.15
CA ARG A 38 -0.82 -9.08 -3.86
C ARG A 38 0.59 -9.60 -3.58
N LEU A 39 0.66 -10.84 -3.11
CA LEU A 39 1.94 -11.50 -2.84
C LEU A 39 2.72 -11.70 -4.14
N GLU A 40 4.04 -11.66 -4.06
CA GLU A 40 4.97 -11.72 -5.21
C GLU A 40 4.82 -10.61 -6.24
N ASN A 41 4.00 -9.59 -5.98
CA ASN A 41 3.85 -8.42 -6.83
C ASN A 41 4.44 -7.20 -6.14
N GLU A 42 4.89 -6.25 -6.97
CA GLU A 42 5.26 -4.93 -6.52
C GLU A 42 3.99 -4.11 -6.29
N GLU A 43 3.82 -3.61 -5.08
CA GLU A 43 2.67 -2.81 -4.67
C GLU A 43 3.18 -1.45 -4.16
N THR A 44 2.49 -0.37 -4.51
CA THR A 44 2.92 0.98 -4.17
C THR A 44 2.21 1.48 -2.91
N VAL A 45 2.99 2.01 -1.97
CA VAL A 45 2.50 2.69 -0.76
C VAL A 45 2.86 4.17 -0.87
N VAL A 46 1.91 5.05 -0.55
CA VAL A 46 2.13 6.50 -0.52
C VAL A 46 2.34 6.95 0.92
N LEU A 47 3.30 7.85 1.10
CA LEU A 47 3.70 8.43 2.37
C LEU A 47 3.64 9.95 2.26
N GLU A 48 3.07 10.58 3.28
CA GLU A 48 2.94 12.03 3.35
C GLU A 48 3.27 12.53 4.74
N ALA A 49 3.96 13.67 4.81
CA ALA A 49 4.20 14.43 6.03
C ALA A 49 3.70 15.88 5.85
N HIS A 50 2.42 16.10 6.15
CA HIS A 50 1.81 17.42 6.05
C HIS A 50 2.38 18.37 7.12
N GLY A 51 2.83 19.56 6.71
CA GLY A 51 3.54 20.49 7.60
C GLY A 51 4.95 20.02 7.97
N GLY A 52 5.51 19.04 7.26
CA GLY A 52 6.86 18.54 7.48
C GLY A 52 7.93 19.63 7.32
N THR A 53 9.02 19.51 8.07
CA THR A 53 10.19 20.39 7.98
C THR A 53 11.48 19.59 7.96
N GLY A 54 12.46 20.03 7.16
CA GLY A 54 13.75 19.37 7.02
C GLY A 54 13.71 18.05 6.25
N ASN A 55 14.67 17.18 6.52
CA ASN A 55 14.73 15.84 5.93
C ASN A 55 14.13 14.83 6.91
N ILE A 56 13.03 14.20 6.54
CA ILE A 56 12.32 13.23 7.38
C ILE A 56 12.57 11.84 6.78
N PRO A 57 13.47 11.03 7.36
CA PRO A 57 13.64 9.65 6.92
C PRO A 57 12.39 8.84 7.30
N VAL A 58 11.84 8.09 6.36
CA VAL A 58 10.68 7.23 6.57
C VAL A 58 11.05 5.79 6.31
N LYS A 59 10.90 4.94 7.33
CA LYS A 59 11.09 3.50 7.21
C LYS A 59 9.72 2.82 7.11
N VAL A 60 9.48 2.14 5.99
CA VAL A 60 8.27 1.33 5.78
C VAL A 60 8.61 -0.14 5.98
N THR A 61 7.94 -0.79 6.93
CA THR A 61 8.09 -2.22 7.21
C THR A 61 6.75 -2.93 7.09
N VAL A 62 6.77 -4.11 6.47
CA VAL A 62 5.62 -5.01 6.41
C VAL A 62 5.88 -6.17 7.36
N HIS A 63 4.96 -6.39 8.28
CA HIS A 63 5.05 -7.44 9.28
C HIS A 63 3.95 -8.49 9.09
N ASP A 64 4.20 -9.69 9.61
CA ASP A 64 3.16 -10.69 9.80
C ASP A 64 2.08 -10.20 10.78
N PHE A 65 0.87 -10.70 10.58
CA PHE A 65 -0.28 -10.44 11.45
C PHE A 65 -0.84 -11.76 11.98
N PRO A 66 -1.27 -11.82 13.26
CA PRO A 66 -1.30 -10.73 14.24
C PRO A 66 0.03 -10.48 14.98
N GLY A 67 0.97 -11.44 14.92
CA GLY A 67 2.08 -11.57 15.85
C GLY A 67 3.20 -10.52 15.77
N LYS A 68 3.39 -9.85 14.63
CA LYS A 68 4.52 -8.91 14.40
C LYS A 68 5.89 -9.51 14.76
N LYS A 69 6.07 -10.79 14.45
CA LYS A 69 7.29 -11.58 14.72
C LYS A 69 8.28 -11.51 13.56
N GLU A 70 7.80 -11.41 12.33
CA GLU A 70 8.59 -11.45 11.11
C GLU A 70 8.48 -10.13 10.35
N VAL A 71 9.56 -9.75 9.68
CA VAL A 71 9.58 -8.63 8.72
C VAL A 71 9.57 -9.22 7.32
N LEU A 72 8.45 -9.05 6.63
CA LEU A 72 8.21 -9.59 5.29
C LEU A 72 8.82 -8.71 4.19
N SER A 73 8.89 -7.39 4.44
CA SER A 73 9.51 -6.40 3.54
C SER A 73 9.92 -5.18 4.35
N SER A 74 11.00 -4.50 3.96
CA SER A 74 11.46 -3.27 4.59
C SER A 74 12.12 -2.36 3.56
N ASN A 75 11.68 -1.10 3.50
CA ASN A 75 12.21 -0.08 2.60
C ASN A 75 12.36 1.26 3.34
N VAL A 76 13.20 2.13 2.82
CA VAL A 76 13.46 3.46 3.38
C VAL A 76 13.35 4.50 2.27
N THR A 77 12.74 5.64 2.59
CA THR A 77 12.73 6.84 1.74
C THR A 77 12.96 8.09 2.60
N ILE A 78 13.10 9.25 1.97
CA ILE A 78 13.26 10.54 2.67
C ILE A 78 12.22 11.51 2.12
N LEU A 79 11.44 12.12 3.02
CA LEU A 79 10.53 13.22 2.71
C LEU A 79 11.24 14.55 2.97
N ASN A 80 11.18 15.48 2.03
CA ASN A 80 11.83 16.79 2.11
C ASN A 80 11.11 17.83 1.25
N SER A 81 11.62 19.05 1.22
CA SER A 81 11.04 20.13 0.42
C SER A 81 11.04 19.87 -1.10
N ALA A 82 11.98 19.07 -1.61
CA ALA A 82 12.08 18.79 -3.04
C ALA A 82 10.96 17.87 -3.54
N ASN A 83 10.47 16.94 -2.70
CA ASN A 83 9.31 16.10 -3.00
C ASN A 83 8.00 16.60 -2.35
N GLY A 84 8.00 17.83 -1.81
CA GLY A 84 6.83 18.41 -1.16
C GLY A 84 6.34 17.60 0.05
N TYR A 85 7.25 16.85 0.68
CA TYR A 85 6.95 15.90 1.76
C TYR A 85 5.96 14.79 1.40
N LEU A 86 5.91 14.40 0.11
CA LEU A 86 5.12 13.28 -0.40
C LEU A 86 6.02 12.36 -1.24
N SER A 87 5.99 11.06 -0.95
CA SER A 87 6.76 10.07 -1.71
C SER A 87 6.03 8.73 -1.78
N THR A 88 6.33 7.96 -2.81
CA THR A 88 5.90 6.58 -2.93
C THR A 88 7.03 5.62 -2.58
N VAL A 89 6.68 4.44 -2.08
CA VAL A 89 7.58 3.32 -1.83
C VAL A 89 6.97 2.06 -2.41
N THR A 90 7.73 1.35 -3.22
CA THR A 90 7.34 0.04 -3.74
C THR A 90 7.72 -1.04 -2.72
N ILE A 91 6.75 -1.88 -2.36
CA ILE A 91 6.95 -3.04 -1.48
C ILE A 91 6.63 -4.31 -2.25
N LYS A 92 7.34 -5.39 -1.94
CA LYS A 92 7.06 -6.73 -2.47
C LYS A 92 7.04 -7.72 -1.32
N ILE A 93 5.93 -8.43 -1.16
CA ILE A 93 5.73 -9.36 -0.06
C ILE A 93 5.91 -10.79 -0.61
N PRO A 94 6.84 -11.59 -0.07
CA PRO A 94 7.03 -12.96 -0.50
C PRO A 94 5.85 -13.84 -0.07
N ALA A 95 5.50 -14.81 -0.90
CA ALA A 95 4.48 -15.82 -0.63
C ALA A 95 5.03 -16.92 0.30
N SER A 96 5.17 -16.61 1.58
CA SER A 96 5.60 -17.57 2.62
C SER A 96 4.55 -18.67 2.87
N LYS A 97 4.97 -19.77 3.50
CA LYS A 97 4.07 -20.90 3.83
C LYS A 97 3.00 -20.48 4.83
N GLU A 98 3.34 -19.57 5.73
CA GLU A 98 2.48 -19.01 6.76
C GLU A 98 1.34 -18.19 6.14
N LEU A 99 1.66 -17.33 5.16
CA LEU A 99 0.66 -16.55 4.41
C LEU A 99 -0.23 -17.47 3.57
N LYS A 100 0.30 -18.59 3.07
CA LYS A 100 -0.46 -19.60 2.30
C LYS A 100 -1.46 -20.37 3.15
N SER A 101 -1.30 -20.37 4.48
CA SER A 101 -2.28 -20.96 5.38
C SER A 101 -3.55 -20.10 5.42
N GLN A 102 -4.72 -20.73 5.40
CA GLN A 102 -6.02 -20.04 5.49
C GLN A 102 -6.18 -19.14 6.74
N LYS A 103 -5.29 -19.27 7.72
CA LYS A 103 -5.31 -18.51 8.98
C LYS A 103 -4.74 -17.09 8.86
N ASN A 104 -3.80 -16.83 7.96
CA ASN A 104 -3.06 -15.56 7.93
C ASN A 104 -3.27 -14.82 6.61
N LYS A 105 -4.43 -14.17 6.47
CA LYS A 105 -4.75 -13.35 5.29
C LYS A 105 -4.40 -11.88 5.44
N PHE A 106 -3.74 -11.46 6.52
CA PHE A 106 -3.45 -10.06 6.77
C PHE A 106 -1.97 -9.83 7.01
N VAL A 107 -1.53 -8.63 6.69
CA VAL A 107 -0.21 -8.10 7.06
C VAL A 107 -0.38 -6.72 7.69
N ARG A 108 0.61 -6.32 8.47
CA ARG A 108 0.66 -4.98 9.07
C ARG A 108 1.72 -4.16 8.36
N VAL A 109 1.30 -3.12 7.65
CA VAL A 109 2.18 -2.12 7.06
C VAL A 109 2.40 -1.02 8.09
N GLN A 110 3.65 -0.79 8.46
CA GLN A 110 4.08 0.22 9.42
C GLN A 110 4.99 1.24 8.72
N ALA A 111 4.77 2.53 8.96
CA ALA A 111 5.68 3.60 8.57
C ALA A 111 6.16 4.36 9.82
N VAL A 112 7.48 4.52 9.94
CA VAL A 112 8.13 5.30 11.01
C VAL A 112 8.75 6.54 10.41
N PHE A 113 8.28 7.72 10.81
CA PHE A 113 8.73 9.02 10.30
C PHE A 113 9.72 9.66 11.27
N GLY A 114 11.02 9.51 11.02
CA GLY A 114 12.07 9.97 11.93
C GLY A 114 11.90 9.37 13.34
N ASN A 115 11.72 10.23 14.33
CA ASN A 115 11.48 9.85 15.73
C ASN A 115 9.99 9.88 16.13
N ALA A 116 9.08 10.11 15.18
CA ALA A 116 7.65 10.16 15.45
C ALA A 116 7.09 8.76 15.75
N PRO A 117 5.94 8.67 16.45
CA PRO A 117 5.23 7.42 16.63
C PRO A 117 4.93 6.74 15.28
N PRO A 118 4.97 5.40 15.21
CA PRO A 118 4.66 4.67 13.99
C PRO A 118 3.20 4.85 13.58
N VAL A 119 2.98 5.01 12.28
CA VAL A 119 1.64 4.91 11.67
C VAL A 119 1.49 3.51 11.09
N GLU A 120 0.41 2.82 11.44
CA GLU A 120 0.19 1.43 11.03
C GLU A 120 -1.16 1.23 10.33
N LYS A 121 -1.18 0.32 9.36
CA LYS A 121 -2.39 -0.16 8.70
C LYS A 121 -2.35 -1.67 8.54
N VAL A 122 -3.42 -2.35 8.95
CA VAL A 122 -3.63 -3.78 8.67
C VAL A 122 -4.32 -3.91 7.32
N VAL A 123 -3.76 -4.74 6.45
CA VAL A 123 -4.19 -4.90 5.05
C VAL A 123 -4.35 -6.37 4.71
N LEU A 124 -5.37 -6.70 3.91
CA LEU A 124 -5.60 -8.05 3.41
C LEU A 124 -4.55 -8.41 2.34
N VAL A 125 -4.09 -9.65 2.32
CA VAL A 125 -3.23 -10.18 1.26
C VAL A 125 -3.98 -11.09 0.30
N SER A 126 -3.52 -11.15 -0.96
CA SER A 126 -4.03 -12.05 -1.99
C SER A 126 -2.89 -12.79 -2.69
N PHE A 127 -3.15 -14.04 -3.07
CA PHE A 127 -2.26 -14.84 -3.93
C PHE A 127 -2.47 -14.58 -5.43
N GLN A 128 -3.50 -13.80 -5.78
CA GLN A 128 -3.76 -13.46 -7.16
C GLN A 128 -2.63 -12.59 -7.69
N SER A 129 -1.90 -13.10 -8.67
CA SER A 129 -0.71 -12.45 -9.22
C SER A 129 -0.91 -11.99 -10.68
N GLY A 130 -2.12 -12.08 -11.21
CA GLY A 130 -2.43 -11.72 -12.60
C GLY A 130 -3.58 -12.55 -13.15
N TYR A 131 -3.58 -12.73 -14.47
CA TYR A 131 -4.67 -13.39 -15.21
C TYR A 131 -4.13 -14.43 -16.21
N LEU A 132 -4.95 -15.44 -16.46
CA LEU A 132 -4.75 -16.44 -17.50
C LEU A 132 -5.88 -16.32 -18.51
N PHE A 133 -5.55 -16.14 -19.77
CA PHE A 133 -6.50 -16.21 -20.87
C PHE A 133 -6.24 -17.45 -21.69
N ILE A 134 -7.25 -18.31 -21.79
CA ILE A 134 -7.19 -19.54 -22.56
C ILE A 134 -7.93 -19.30 -23.87
N GLN A 135 -7.28 -19.59 -24.98
CA GLN A 135 -7.88 -19.53 -26.29
C GLN A 135 -7.65 -20.85 -27.02
N THR A 136 -8.72 -21.47 -27.44
CA THR A 136 -8.73 -22.61 -28.34
C THR A 136 -8.88 -22.13 -29.79
N ASP A 137 -8.50 -22.96 -30.76
CA ASP A 137 -8.73 -22.67 -32.18
C ASP A 137 -10.22 -22.67 -32.54
N LYS A 138 -11.03 -23.49 -31.85
CA LYS A 138 -12.49 -23.59 -32.02
C LYS A 138 -13.20 -23.73 -30.67
N THR A 139 -14.48 -23.37 -30.65
CA THR A 139 -15.34 -23.49 -29.46
C THR A 139 -16.04 -24.85 -29.34
N ILE A 140 -16.17 -25.61 -30.43
CA ILE A 140 -16.85 -26.93 -30.48
C ILE A 140 -16.01 -27.89 -31.34
N TYR A 141 -15.90 -29.15 -30.91
CA TYR A 141 -15.14 -30.21 -31.58
C TYR A 141 -16.00 -31.42 -31.85
N THR A 142 -15.70 -32.14 -32.93
CA THR A 142 -16.22 -33.50 -33.18
C THR A 142 -15.26 -34.54 -32.59
N PRO A 143 -15.75 -35.73 -32.23
CA PRO A 143 -14.90 -36.81 -31.72
C PRO A 143 -13.72 -37.12 -32.65
N GLY A 144 -12.54 -37.33 -32.07
CA GLY A 144 -11.28 -37.59 -32.80
C GLY A 144 -10.55 -36.34 -33.31
N SER A 145 -11.13 -35.15 -33.15
CA SER A 145 -10.45 -33.89 -33.52
C SER A 145 -9.31 -33.56 -32.55
N THR A 146 -8.20 -33.05 -33.07
CA THR A 146 -7.14 -32.44 -32.26
C THR A 146 -7.54 -31.03 -31.82
N VAL A 147 -7.42 -30.74 -30.53
CA VAL A 147 -7.67 -29.41 -29.94
C VAL A 147 -6.36 -28.63 -29.89
N LEU A 148 -6.29 -27.48 -30.55
CA LEU A 148 -5.15 -26.57 -30.43
C LEU A 148 -5.51 -25.44 -29.49
N TYR A 149 -4.66 -25.18 -28.51
CA TYR A 149 -4.88 -24.10 -27.56
C TYR A 149 -3.60 -23.30 -27.32
N ARG A 150 -3.79 -22.07 -26.87
CA ARG A 150 -2.73 -21.18 -26.38
C ARG A 150 -3.20 -20.51 -25.11
N ILE A 151 -2.24 -20.21 -24.24
CA ILE A 151 -2.48 -19.57 -22.95
C ILE A 151 -1.67 -18.27 -22.93
N PHE A 152 -2.34 -17.18 -22.59
CA PHE A 152 -1.69 -15.90 -22.32
C PHE A 152 -1.66 -15.68 -20.81
N THR A 153 -0.45 -15.51 -20.29
CA THR A 153 -0.17 -15.12 -18.91
C THR A 153 0.10 -13.64 -18.87
N VAL A 154 -0.72 -12.89 -18.12
CA VAL A 154 -0.48 -11.46 -17.88
C VAL A 154 -0.47 -11.16 -16.39
N ASP A 155 0.24 -10.11 -16.00
CA ASP A 155 0.20 -9.58 -14.65
C ASP A 155 -1.03 -8.67 -14.41
N ASN A 156 -1.04 -7.95 -13.29
CA ASN A 156 -2.13 -7.06 -12.92
C ASN A 156 -2.15 -5.75 -13.74
N GLU A 157 -1.07 -5.44 -14.45
CA GLU A 157 -0.95 -4.30 -15.38
C GLU A 157 -1.27 -4.72 -16.82
N LEU A 158 -1.69 -5.97 -17.01
CA LEU A 158 -1.98 -6.60 -18.30
C LEU A 158 -0.73 -6.72 -19.20
N LEU A 159 0.46 -6.74 -18.60
CA LEU A 159 1.71 -6.96 -19.32
C LEU A 159 2.03 -8.45 -19.40
N PRO A 160 2.63 -8.94 -20.51
CA PRO A 160 3.00 -10.33 -20.65
C PRO A 160 3.99 -10.76 -19.58
N VAL A 161 3.70 -11.86 -18.88
CA VAL A 161 4.57 -12.39 -17.81
C VAL A 161 4.88 -13.86 -18.05
N GLY A 162 6.17 -14.23 -18.01
CA GLY A 162 6.59 -15.63 -18.12
C GLY A 162 6.30 -16.37 -16.81
N ARG A 163 5.30 -17.26 -16.80
CA ARG A 163 4.97 -18.12 -15.65
C ARG A 163 4.76 -19.56 -16.07
N THR A 164 5.16 -20.48 -15.21
CA THR A 164 4.83 -21.90 -15.36
C THR A 164 3.33 -22.08 -15.12
N VAL A 165 2.63 -22.63 -16.11
CA VAL A 165 1.20 -22.95 -16.02
C VAL A 165 1.05 -24.47 -16.02
N ILE A 166 0.22 -24.98 -15.11
CA ILE A 166 -0.20 -26.38 -15.11
C ILE A 166 -1.55 -26.44 -15.82
N VAL A 167 -1.65 -27.27 -16.85
CA VAL A 167 -2.87 -27.46 -17.63
C VAL A 167 -3.43 -28.84 -17.30
N SER A 168 -4.69 -28.88 -16.87
CA SER A 168 -5.48 -30.10 -16.69
C SER A 168 -6.63 -30.09 -17.68
N ILE A 169 -6.88 -31.23 -18.33
CA ILE A 169 -8.02 -31.41 -19.24
C ILE A 169 -8.97 -32.36 -18.54
N GLU A 170 -10.21 -31.92 -18.38
CA GLU A 170 -11.27 -32.69 -17.71
C GLU A 170 -12.37 -33.00 -18.72
N ASN A 171 -12.92 -34.22 -18.62
CA ASN A 171 -14.13 -34.55 -19.34
C ASN A 171 -15.37 -33.92 -18.65
N PRO A 172 -16.57 -33.95 -19.27
CA PRO A 172 -17.78 -33.40 -18.67
C PRO A 172 -18.19 -34.00 -17.31
N GLU A 173 -17.65 -35.17 -16.96
CA GLU A 173 -17.88 -35.85 -15.69
C GLU A 173 -16.82 -35.50 -14.63
N VAL A 174 -15.91 -34.56 -14.92
CA VAL A 174 -14.83 -34.07 -14.04
C VAL A 174 -13.79 -35.15 -13.72
N PHE A 175 -13.59 -36.10 -14.64
CA PHE A 175 -12.46 -37.02 -14.57
C PHE A 175 -11.27 -36.43 -15.34
N PRO A 176 -10.06 -36.46 -14.76
CA PRO A 176 -8.85 -36.05 -15.46
C PRO A 176 -8.58 -37.00 -16.63
N VAL A 177 -8.26 -36.43 -17.80
CA VAL A 177 -7.97 -37.16 -19.05
C VAL A 177 -6.47 -37.27 -19.28
#